data_AF-A0ABD7KLM6-F1
#
_entry.id   AF-A0ABD7KLM6-F1
#
_cell.length_a   1.000
_cell.length_b   1.000
_cell.length_c   1.000
_cell.angle_alpha   90.00
_cell.angle_beta   90.00
_cell.angle_gamma   90.00
#
_symmetry.space_group_name_H-M   'P 1'
#
loop_
_entity.id
_entity.type
_entity.pdbx_description
1 polymer ?
#
loop_
_entity_poly.entity_id
_entity_poly.type
_entity_poly.pdbx_seq_one_letter_code
_entity_poly.pdbx_strand_id
1 'polypeptide(L)'
;MMKRNILAVVIPALLVAGAANAAEIYNKDSNKLDLYGKAVGLHYFSDYAGNDGDQTYARLGFKGETKINDQLTGYGPVGIQLPG
;
A
#
# COMPACT_ATOMS: atom_id res chain seq x y z
N MET A 1 -6.31 21.09 -15.62
CA MET A 1 -6.79 20.62 -14.30
C MET A 1 -7.50 19.28 -14.49
N MET A 2 -6.77 18.17 -14.40
CA MET A 2 -7.24 16.78 -14.41
C MET A 2 -6.14 15.89 -13.79
N LYS A 3 -5.80 16.10 -12.51
CA LYS A 3 -4.72 15.30 -11.87
C LYS A 3 -5.03 14.81 -10.46
N ARG A 4 -6.03 15.36 -9.77
CA ARG A 4 -6.33 15.02 -8.37
C ARG A 4 -7.34 13.86 -8.21
N ASN A 5 -8.36 13.78 -9.06
CA ASN A 5 -9.43 12.77 -8.90
C ASN A 5 -9.02 11.36 -9.37
N ILE A 6 -8.18 11.23 -10.40
CA ILE A 6 -7.68 9.92 -10.85
C ILE A 6 -6.65 9.36 -9.86
N LEU A 7 -5.76 10.21 -9.31
CA LEU A 7 -4.80 9.80 -8.29
C LEU A 7 -5.51 9.21 -7.05
N ALA A 8 -6.60 9.83 -6.62
CA ALA A 8 -7.37 9.40 -5.45
C ALA A 8 -8.01 8.02 -5.60
N VAL A 9 -8.30 7.56 -6.83
CA VAL A 9 -8.86 6.21 -7.11
C VAL A 9 -7.75 5.18 -7.38
N VAL A 10 -6.64 5.62 -7.99
CA VAL A 10 -5.47 4.76 -8.27
C VAL A 10 -4.74 4.38 -6.98
N ILE A 11 -4.67 5.26 -5.98
CA ILE A 11 -3.99 4.97 -4.70
C ILE A 11 -4.65 3.78 -3.95
N PRO A 12 -5.99 3.74 -3.74
CA PRO A 12 -6.67 2.58 -3.15
C PRO A 12 -6.50 1.30 -3.97
N ALA A 13 -6.63 1.36 -5.31
CA ALA A 13 -6.49 0.19 -6.16
C ALA A 13 -5.06 -0.41 -6.12
N LEU A 14 -4.03 0.43 -6.10
CA LEU A 14 -2.63 0.01 -5.93
C LEU A 14 -2.31 -0.46 -4.50
N LEU A 15 -3.06 -0.03 -3.47
CA LEU A 15 -2.95 -0.59 -2.12
C LEU A 15 -3.47 -2.03 -2.07
N VAL A 16 -4.59 -2.30 -2.75
CA VAL A 16 -5.23 -3.63 -2.74
C VAL A 16 -4.44 -4.65 -3.57
N ALA A 17 -3.85 -4.24 -4.70
CA ALA A 17 -3.06 -5.14 -5.56
C ALA A 17 -1.78 -5.69 -4.89
N GLY A 18 -1.28 -5.05 -3.82
CA GLY A 18 -0.11 -5.54 -3.05
C GLY A 18 -0.44 -6.61 -2.02
N ALA A 19 -1.72 -6.90 -1.77
CA ALA A 19 -2.14 -7.80 -0.70
C ALA A 19 -1.98 -9.30 -1.02
N ALA A 20 -1.64 -9.67 -2.26
CA ALA A 20 -1.46 -11.08 -2.64
C ALA A 20 -0.31 -11.79 -1.88
N ASN A 21 0.65 -11.04 -1.35
CA ASN A 21 1.76 -11.55 -0.53
C ASN A 21 1.73 -10.98 0.91
N ALA A 22 0.55 -10.58 1.40
CA ALA A 22 0.43 -10.08 2.76
C ALA A 22 0.65 -11.23 3.76
N ALA A 23 1.40 -10.97 4.83
CA ALA A 23 1.57 -11.89 5.93
C ALA A 23 0.45 -11.67 6.95
N GLU A 24 -0.31 -12.71 7.28
CA GLU A 24 -1.24 -12.67 8.41
C GLU A 24 -0.43 -12.57 9.70
N ILE A 25 -0.67 -11.51 10.49
CA ILE A 25 0.02 -11.27 11.75
C ILE A 25 -0.90 -11.32 12.97
N TYR A 26 -2.22 -11.30 12.74
CA TYR A 26 -3.23 -11.49 13.77
C TYR A 26 -4.49 -12.11 13.16
N ASN A 27 -5.06 -13.10 13.83
CA ASN A 27 -6.33 -13.70 13.45
C ASN A 27 -7.01 -14.30 14.68
N LYS A 28 -7.97 -13.56 15.24
CA LYS A 28 -8.72 -14.00 16.42
C LYS A 28 -10.06 -13.27 16.49
N ASP A 29 -11.08 -13.96 17.00
CA ASP A 29 -12.42 -13.40 17.26
C ASP A 29 -13.00 -12.67 16.06
N SER A 30 -12.92 -13.27 14.87
CA SER A 30 -13.39 -12.70 13.60
C SER A 30 -12.70 -11.40 13.17
N ASN A 31 -11.56 -11.08 13.77
CA ASN A 31 -10.70 -9.96 13.40
C ASN A 31 -9.38 -10.50 12.84
N LYS A 32 -9.04 -10.08 11.62
CA LYS A 32 -7.79 -10.43 10.95
C LYS A 32 -6.99 -9.18 10.65
N LEU A 33 -5.68 -9.23 10.84
CA LEU A 33 -4.74 -8.17 10.45
C LEU A 33 -3.63 -8.78 9.59
N ASP A 34 -3.53 -8.28 8.36
CA ASP A 34 -2.48 -8.65 7.43
C ASP A 34 -1.47 -7.50 7.31
N LEU A 35 -0.17 -7.80 7.38
CA LEU A 35 0.93 -6.88 7.08
C LEU A 35 1.38 -7.08 5.63
N TYR A 36 1.52 -6.00 4.89
CA TYR A 36 2.03 -6.03 3.52
C TYR A 36 3.05 -4.92 3.27
N GLY A 37 3.87 -5.09 2.25
CA GLY A 37 4.86 -4.09 1.87
C GLY A 37 5.71 -4.48 0.68
N LYS A 38 6.60 -3.57 0.30
CA LYS A 38 7.65 -3.79 -0.71
C LYS A 38 8.82 -2.84 -0.47
N ALA A 39 10.00 -3.26 -0.88
CA ALA A 39 11.17 -2.41 -1.03
C ALA A 39 11.52 -2.36 -2.53
N VAL A 40 11.76 -1.16 -3.06
CA VAL A 40 12.04 -0.94 -4.48
C VAL A 40 13.30 -0.10 -4.59
N GLY A 41 14.39 -0.72 -5.03
CA GLY A 41 15.57 0.00 -5.49
C GLY A 41 15.27 0.64 -6.84
N LEU A 42 15.43 1.96 -6.95
CA LEU A 42 15.08 2.71 -8.15
C LEU A 42 16.08 3.86 -8.33
N HIS A 43 16.61 3.99 -9.53
CA HIS A 43 17.48 5.12 -9.89
C HIS A 43 16.98 5.72 -11.20
N TYR A 44 16.82 7.03 -11.24
CA TYR A 44 16.48 7.75 -12.45
C TYR A 44 17.76 8.24 -13.12
N PHE A 45 17.90 7.91 -14.40
CA PHE A 45 18.96 8.43 -15.25
C PHE A 45 18.45 9.64 -16.04
N SER A 46 19.08 10.79 -15.88
CA SER A 46 18.69 12.02 -16.57
C SER A 46 19.88 12.96 -16.84
N ASP A 47 19.85 13.64 -17.99
CA ASP A 47 20.80 14.71 -18.29
C ASP A 47 20.59 15.97 -17.42
N TYR A 48 19.43 16.08 -16.73
CA TYR A 48 19.14 17.17 -15.81
C TYR A 48 19.40 16.74 -14.36
N ALA A 49 20.42 17.32 -13.72
CA ALA A 49 20.89 16.94 -12.38
C ALA A 49 19.82 17.01 -11.27
N GLY A 50 18.75 17.79 -11.44
CA GLY A 50 17.65 17.83 -10.46
C GLY A 50 16.69 16.63 -10.54
N ASN A 51 16.76 15.84 -11.61
CA ASN A 51 15.89 14.70 -11.89
C ASN A 51 16.65 13.37 -11.93
N ASP A 52 17.97 13.41 -12.04
CA ASP A 52 18.87 12.27 -11.94
C ASP A 52 19.09 11.91 -10.46
N GLY A 53 19.13 10.62 -10.15
CA GLY A 53 19.50 10.16 -8.83
C GLY A 53 18.63 9.06 -8.25
N ASP A 54 18.90 8.77 -6.98
CA ASP A 54 18.20 7.74 -6.23
C ASP A 54 16.74 8.12 -5.99
N GLN A 55 15.86 7.18 -6.29
CA GLN A 55 14.42 7.24 -6.07
C GLN A 55 13.95 5.98 -5.33
N THR A 56 14.86 5.29 -4.65
CA THR A 56 14.57 4.12 -3.82
C THR A 56 13.47 4.47 -2.83
N TYR A 57 12.56 3.52 -2.64
CA TYR A 57 11.50 3.68 -1.65
C TYR A 57 11.07 2.34 -1.08
N ALA A 58 10.57 2.38 0.13
CA ALA A 58 9.84 1.29 0.74
C ALA A 58 8.38 1.67 0.94
N ARG A 59 7.51 0.68 0.97
CA ARG A 59 6.11 0.84 1.36
C ARG A 59 5.76 -0.24 2.35
N LEU A 60 5.08 0.16 3.41
CA LEU A 60 4.56 -0.71 4.44
C LEU A 60 3.08 -0.40 4.65
N GLY A 61 2.28 -1.40 4.98
CA GLY A 61 0.87 -1.20 5.26
C GLY A 61 0.25 -2.36 5.99
N PHE A 62 -0.89 -2.08 6.61
CA PHE A 62 -1.71 -3.04 7.32
C PHE A 62 -3.09 -3.08 6.69
N LYS A 63 -3.67 -4.28 6.61
CA LYS A 63 -5.06 -4.48 6.19
C LYS A 63 -5.80 -5.17 7.34
N GLY A 64 -6.69 -4.44 7.98
CA GLY A 64 -7.61 -4.99 8.97
C GLY A 64 -8.90 -5.47 8.32
N GLU A 65 -9.41 -6.60 8.80
CA GLU A 65 -10.71 -7.15 8.45
C GLU A 65 -11.46 -7.52 9.74
N THR A 66 -12.71 -7.09 9.86
CA THR A 66 -13.59 -7.45 10.98
C THR A 66 -14.88 -8.01 10.41
N LYS A 67 -15.13 -9.31 10.59
CA LYS A 67 -16.42 -9.92 10.20
C LYS A 67 -17.46 -9.55 11.26
N ILE A 68 -18.46 -8.77 10.85
CA ILE A 68 -19.54 -8.28 11.73
C ILE A 68 -20.64 -9.34 11.81
N ASN A 69 -21.02 -9.93 10.66
CA ASN A 69 -21.91 -11.07 10.55
C ASN A 69 -21.61 -11.86 9.26
N ASP A 70 -22.41 -12.87 8.92
CA ASP A 70 -22.18 -13.73 7.75
C ASP A 70 -22.29 -13.03 6.39
N GLN A 71 -22.89 -11.84 6.36
CA GLN A 71 -23.13 -11.06 5.14
C GLN A 71 -22.39 -9.72 5.14
N LEU A 72 -21.73 -9.35 6.24
CA LEU A 72 -21.09 -8.05 6.42
C LEU A 72 -19.72 -8.17 7.08
N THR A 73 -18.71 -7.67 6.37
CA THR A 73 -17.33 -7.55 6.85
C THR A 73 -16.84 -6.12 6.62
N GLY A 74 -16.28 -5.52 7.66
CA GLY A 74 -15.58 -4.23 7.58
C GLY A 74 -14.12 -4.43 7.19
N TYR A 75 -13.58 -3.51 6.39
CA TYR A 75 -12.19 -3.52 5.96
C TYR A 75 -11.55 -2.16 6.20
N GLY A 76 -10.30 -2.16 6.68
CA GLY A 76 -9.52 -0.95 6.92
C GLY A 76 -8.07 -1.12 6.48
N PRO A 77 -7.71 -0.71 5.26
CA PRO A 77 -6.32 -0.66 4.83
C PRO A 77 -5.66 0.68 5.19
N VAL A 78 -4.42 0.64 5.67
CA VAL A 78 -3.57 1.81 5.85
C VAL A 78 -2.18 1.50 5.31
N GLY A 79 -1.53 2.49 4.68
CA GLY A 79 -0.16 2.31 4.21
C GLY A 79 0.62 3.61 4.19
N ILE A 80 1.93 3.49 4.37
CA ILE A 80 2.88 4.58 4.32
C ILE A 80 3.99 4.25 3.32
N GLN A 81 4.43 5.25 2.58
CA GLN A 81 5.63 5.18 1.74
C GLN A 81 6.75 5.92 2.43
N LEU A 82 7.90 5.26 2.51
CA LEU A 82 9.13 5.78 3.10
C LEU A 82 10.12 6.02 1.96
N PRO A 83 10.63 7.25 1.79
CA PRO A 83 11.74 7.48 0.87
C PRO A 83 13.00 6.77 1.37
N GLY A 84 13.81 6.27 0.42
CA GLY A 84 15.14 5.71 0.66
C GLY A 84 16.20 6.78 0.88
#